data_AF-A0AAP2AI25-F1
#
_entry.id   AF-A0AAP2AI25-F1
#
_cell.length_a   1.000
_cell.length_b   1.000
_cell.length_c   1.000
_cell.angle_alpha   90.00
_cell.angle_beta   90.00
_cell.angle_gamma   90.00
#
_symmetry.space_group_name_H-M   'P 1'
#
loop_
_entity.id
_entity.type
_entity.pdbx_description
1 polymer ?
#
loop_
_entity_poly.entity_id
_entity_poly.type
_entity_poly.pdbx_seq_one_letter_code
_entity_poly.pdbx_strand_id
1 'polypeptide(L)' 'MAIEKIELTVGGTALAFAPTATDYNNMINSMQPDNKVAPAQQFLMRTVLPAHADA' A
#
# COMPACT_ATOMS: atom_id res chain seq x y z
N MET A 1 6.73 -7.43 -17.18
CA MET A 1 7.27 -7.34 -15.81
C MET A 1 6.24 -7.90 -14.86
N ALA A 2 6.58 -8.93 -14.08
CA ALA A 2 5.66 -9.49 -13.11
C ALA A 2 5.58 -8.53 -11.91
N ILE A 3 4.37 -8.12 -11.55
CA ILE A 3 4.13 -7.38 -10.31
C ILE A 3 4.16 -8.43 -9.20
N GLU A 4 5.14 -8.36 -8.30
CA GLU A 4 5.17 -9.19 -7.09
C GLU A 4 4.03 -8.75 -6.19
N LYS A 5 3.05 -9.64 -6.01
CA LYS A 5 1.92 -9.41 -5.13
C LYS A 5 2.31 -9.81 -3.71
N ILE A 6 1.96 -8.98 -2.75
CA ILE A 6 2.15 -9.24 -1.33
C ILE A 6 0.80 -9.60 -0.75
N GLU A 7 0.66 -10.79 -0.17
CA GLU A 7 -0.54 -11.20 0.55
C GLU A 7 -0.30 -11.08 2.05
N LEU A 8 -1.20 -10.38 2.75
CA LEU A 8 -1.14 -10.15 4.19
C LEU A 8 -2.51 -10.47 4.79
N THR A 9 -2.54 -11.37 5.76
CA THR A 9 -3.76 -11.68 6.50
C THR A 9 -3.86 -10.82 7.76
N VAL A 10 -4.92 -10.02 7.87
CA VAL A 10 -5.21 -9.17 9.04
C VAL A 10 -6.56 -9.57 9.62
N GLY A 11 -6.59 -10.02 10.87
CA GLY A 11 -7.84 -10.39 11.54
C GLY A 11 -8.62 -11.55 10.88
N GLY A 12 -7.95 -12.38 10.08
CA GLY A 12 -8.59 -13.45 9.29
C GLY A 12 -8.98 -13.04 7.87
N THR A 13 -8.85 -11.77 7.51
CA THR A 13 -9.07 -11.27 6.15
C THR A 13 -7.77 -11.27 5.37
N ALA A 14 -7.72 -11.96 4.24
CA ALA A 14 -6.59 -11.90 3.32
C ALA A 14 -6.68 -10.62 2.49
N LEU A 15 -5.66 -9.77 2.59
CA LEU A 15 -5.48 -8.57 1.80
C LEU A 15 -4.32 -8.80 0.82
N ALA A 16 -4.53 -8.46 -0.44
CA ALA A 16 -3.51 -8.55 -1.46
C ALA A 16 -3.11 -7.15 -1.94
N PHE A 17 -1.82 -6.91 -1.97
CA PHE A 17 -1.20 -5.64 -2.35
C PHE A 17 -0.34 -5.83 -3.58
N ALA A 18 -0.36 -4.84 -4.47
CA ALA A 18 0.42 -4.80 -5.69
C ALA A 18 1.23 -3.49 -5.76
N PRO A 19 2.22 -3.31 -4.86
CA PRO A 19 2.99 -2.07 -4.83
C PRO A 19 3.85 -1.93 -6.08
N THR A 20 3.85 -0.73 -6.66
CA THR A 20 4.76 -0.38 -7.76
C THR A 20 5.91 0.50 -7.28
N ALA A 21 7.01 0.52 -8.03
CA ALA A 21 8.13 1.43 -7.75
C ALA A 21 7.68 2.90 -7.73
N THR A 22 6.69 3.26 -8.56
CA THR A 22 6.08 4.60 -8.58
C THR A 22 5.35 4.91 -7.27
N ASP A 23 4.56 3.97 -6.74
CA ASP A 23 3.86 4.17 -5.47
C ASP A 23 4.84 4.29 -4.30
N TYR A 24 5.92 3.48 -4.31
CA TYR A 24 6.95 3.56 -3.29
C TYR A 24 7.69 4.91 -3.33
N ASN A 25 8.07 5.36 -4.52
CA ASN A 25 8.71 6.66 -4.70
C ASN A 25 7.80 7.81 -4.23
N ASN A 26 6.49 7.72 -4.51
CA ASN A 26 5.52 8.70 -4.02
C ASN A 26 5.44 8.70 -2.49
N MET A 27 5.41 7.53 -1.85
CA MET A 27 5.40 7.43 -0.37
C MET A 27 6.63 8.11 0.25
N ILE A 28 7.83 7.84 -0.28
CA ILE A 28 9.08 8.43 0.21
C ILE A 28 9.10 9.95 -0.01
N ASN A 29 8.67 10.42 -1.18
CA ASN A 29 8.64 11.85 -1.50
C ASN A 29 7.61 12.62 -0.67
N SER A 30 6.52 11.97 -0.26
CA SER A 30 5.49 12.56 0.60
C SER A 30 5.81 12.44 2.09
N MET A 31 6.88 11.73 2.47
CA MET A 31 7.27 11.57 3.87
C MET A 31 7.94 12.84 4.40
N GLN A 32 7.27 13.52 5.32
CA GLN A 32 7.81 14.68 6.02
C GLN A 32 8.30 14.29 7.42
N PRO A 33 9.26 15.03 8.03
CA PRO A 33 9.82 14.69 9.34
C PRO A 33 8.76 14.57 10.45
N ASP A 34 7.73 15.37 10.33
CA ASP A 34 6.59 15.57 11.23
C ASP A 34 5.37 14.74 10.85
N ASN A 35 5.27 14.22 9.61
CA ASN A 35 4.15 13.41 9.17
C ASN A 35 4.59 12.18 8.35
N LYS A 36 4.68 11.05 9.05
CA LYS A 36 4.98 9.72 8.48
C LYS A 36 3.76 8.81 8.38
N VAL A 37 2.64 9.17 9.01
CA VAL A 37 1.42 8.35 9.07
C VAL A 37 0.59 8.51 7.80
N ALA A 38 0.36 9.75 7.35
CA ALA A 38 -0.43 9.99 6.15
C ALA A 38 0.19 9.38 4.87
N PRO A 39 1.51 9.45 4.62
CA PRO A 39 2.14 8.83 3.45
C PRO A 39 2.03 7.30 3.47
N ALA A 40 2.21 6.68 4.64
CA ALA A 40 2.07 5.23 4.79
C ALA A 40 0.62 4.77 4.56
N GLN A 41 -0.36 5.50 5.09
CA GLN A 41 -1.78 5.21 4.87
C GLN A 41 -2.17 5.34 3.40
N GLN A 42 -1.71 6.41 2.73
CA GLN A 42 -1.96 6.63 1.30
C GLN A 42 -1.31 5.56 0.43
N PHE A 43 -0.10 5.13 0.77
CA PHE A 43 0.59 4.04 0.08
C PHE A 43 -0.19 2.72 0.21
N LEU A 44 -0.63 2.36 1.41
CA LEU A 44 -1.44 1.14 1.63
C LEU A 44 -2.77 1.19 0.87
N MET A 45 -3.49 2.32 0.94
CA MET A 45 -4.77 2.51 0.25
C MET A 45 -4.63 2.52 -1.28
N ARG A 46 -3.48 2.91 -1.84
CA ARG A 46 -3.23 2.88 -3.30
C ARG A 46 -2.79 1.51 -3.80
N THR A 47 -2.14 0.72 -2.95
CA THR A 47 -1.51 -0.54 -3.35
C THR A 47 -2.40 -1.75 -3.05
N VAL A 48 -3.42 -1.61 -2.19
CA VAL A 48 -4.44 -2.64 -1.99
C VAL A 48 -5.18 -2.90 -3.30
N LEU A 49 -5.37 -4.17 -3.64
CA LEU A 49 -6.15 -4.52 -4.82
C LEU A 49 -7.61 -4.08 -4.61
N PRO A 50 -8.27 -3.51 -5.64
CA PRO A 50 -9.64 -2.99 -5.53
C PRO A 50 -10.66 -4.04 -5.09
N ALA A 51 -10.38 -5.33 -5.33
CA ALA A 51 -11.20 -6.44 -4.83
C ALA A 51 -11.26 -6.54 -3.28
N HIS A 52 -10.37 -5.86 -2.57
CA HIS A 52 -10.26 -5.85 -1.11
C HIS A 52 -10.39 -4.45 -0.51
N ALA A 53 -10.78 -3.44 -1.29
CA ALA A 53 -10.88 -2.04 -0.84
C ALA A 53 -12.18 -1.72 -0.07
N ASP A 54 -13.21 -2.56 -0.22
CA ASP A 54 -14.55 -2.38 0.39
C ASP A 54 -14.84 -3.37 1.54
N ALA A 55 -13.83 -4.11 2.02
CA ALA A 55 -13.98 -5.15 3.05
C ALA A 55 -13.83 -4.63 4.48
#